data_AF-A0A0C1IP59-F1
#
_entry.id   AF-A0A0C1IP59-F1
#
_cell.length_a   1.000
_cell.length_b   1.000
_cell.length_c   1.000
_cell.angle_alpha   90.00
_cell.angle_beta   90.00
_cell.angle_gamma   90.00
#
_symmetry.space_group_name_H-M   'P 1'
#
loop_
_entity.id
_entity.type
_entity.pdbx_description
1 polymer ?
#
loop_
_entity_poly.entity_id
_entity_poly.type
_entity_poly.pdbx_seq_one_letter_code
_entity_poly.pdbx_strand_id
1 'polypeptide(L)' 'MTVTLLKGVKVDGEARKSLTLREPSVGDNIAARDMANKDNAMSEVVLIANLAEVPAEAIQAAKMRDYSRLQEALDFLNG' A
#
# COMPACT_ATOMS: atom_id res chain seq x y z
N MET A 1 1.99 0.00 11.55
CA MET A 1 1.26 1.27 11.71
C MET A 1 -0.15 1.16 11.13
N THR A 2 -1.18 1.55 11.87
CA THR A 2 -2.57 1.54 11.39
C THR A 2 -2.93 2.87 10.73
N VAL A 3 -3.42 2.81 9.50
CA VAL A 3 -3.85 3.96 8.71
C VAL A 3 -5.38 3.93 8.59
N THR A 4 -6.04 5.01 8.99
CA THR A 4 -7.50 5.15 8.82
C THR A 4 -7.80 5.75 7.45
N LEU A 5 -8.65 5.06 6.69
CA LEU A 5 -9.09 5.45 5.35
C LEU A 5 -10.45 6.16 5.42
N LEU A 6 -10.61 7.22 4.63
CA LEU A 6 -11.84 7.99 4.50
C LEU A 6 -12.91 7.19 3.75
N LYS A 7 -12.57 6.69 2.56
CA LYS A 7 -13.49 5.93 1.70
C LYS A 7 -13.31 4.43 1.87
N GLY A 8 -12.09 4.01 2.19
CA GLY A 8 -11.75 2.61 2.37
C GLY A 8 -11.43 1.94 1.04
N VAL A 9 -10.85 0.75 1.14
CA VAL A 9 -10.53 -0.11 -0.01
C VAL A 9 -11.36 -1.38 0.06
N LYS A 10 -11.59 -2.03 -1.08
CA LYS A 10 -12.23 -3.35 -1.12
C LYS A 10 -11.18 -4.43 -1.06
N VAL A 11 -11.30 -5.32 -0.08
CA VAL A 11 -10.47 -6.51 0.08
C VAL A 11 -11.42 -7.69 0.23
N ASP A 12 -11.31 -8.68 -0.65
CA ASP A 12 -12.19 -9.87 -0.67
C ASP A 12 -13.70 -9.53 -0.67
N GLY A 13 -14.07 -8.43 -1.35
CA GLY A 13 -15.45 -7.94 -1.43
C GLY A 13 -15.90 -7.11 -0.23
N GLU A 14 -15.13 -7.05 0.86
CA GLU A 14 -15.42 -6.26 2.04
C GLU A 14 -14.75 -4.88 1.99
N ALA A 15 -15.47 -3.83 2.41
CA ALA A 15 -14.90 -2.49 2.51
C ALA A 15 -14.10 -2.34 3.82
N ARG A 16 -12.77 -2.30 3.73
CA ARG A 16 -11.88 -2.03 4.86
C ARG A 16 -11.66 -0.52 5.01
N LYS A 17 -12.01 0.03 6.17
CA LYS A 17 -11.82 1.44 6.54
C LYS A 17 -10.49 1.72 7.22
N SER A 18 -9.70 0.70 7.49
CA SER A 18 -8.34 0.85 7.98
C SER A 18 -7.48 -0.27 7.41
N LEU A 19 -6.19 0.03 7.24
CA LEU A 19 -5.16 -0.94 6.87
C LEU A 19 -4.02 -0.82 7.88
N THR A 20 -3.36 -1.94 8.17
CA THR A 20 -2.18 -1.97 9.02
C THR A 20 -0.97 -2.27 8.16
N LEU A 21 -0.04 -1.33 8.06
CA LEU A 21 1.23 -1.52 7.37
C LEU A 21 2.26 -2.09 8.35
N ARG A 22 2.84 -3.25 8.06
CA ARG A 22 4.03 -3.71 8.78
C ARG A 22 5.26 -2.87 8.43
N GLU A 23 6.31 -2.99 9.23
CA GLU A 23 7.59 -2.34 8.96
C GLU A 23 8.18 -2.84 7.62
N PRO A 24 8.60 -1.93 6.73
CA PRO A 24 9.18 -2.31 5.45
C PRO A 24 10.57 -2.90 5.63
N SER A 25 10.84 -4.01 4.93
CA SER A 25 12.18 -4.52 4.77
C SER A 25 12.80 -4.08 3.45
N VAL A 26 14.13 -4.18 3.34
CA VAL A 26 14.82 -4.02 2.04
C VAL A 26 14.34 -5.07 1.03
N GLY A 27 14.00 -6.28 1.49
CA GLY A 27 13.45 -7.34 0.64
C GLY A 27 12.11 -6.95 0.02
N ASP A 28 11.25 -6.27 0.77
CA ASP A 28 9.96 -5.77 0.26
C ASP A 28 10.16 -4.74 -0.84
N ASN A 29 11.10 -3.82 -0.63
CA ASN A 29 11.45 -2.79 -1.62
C ASN A 29 11.98 -3.42 -2.91
N ILE A 30 12.84 -4.44 -2.83
CA ILE A 30 13.37 -5.14 -4.00
C ILE A 30 12.25 -5.88 -4.72
N ALA A 31 11.46 -6.68 -4.01
CA ALA A 31 10.37 -7.45 -4.58
C ALA A 31 9.35 -6.55 -5.30
N ALA A 32 8.99 -5.41 -4.69
CA ALA A 32 8.06 -4.47 -5.29
C ALA A 32 8.59 -3.86 -6.60
N ARG A 33 9.89 -3.52 -6.66
CA ARG A 33 10.54 -2.98 -7.85
C ARG A 33 10.63 -3.99 -8.98
N ASP A 34 10.94 -5.24 -8.64
CA ASP A 34 11.02 -6.34 -9.60
C ASP A 34 9.65 -6.65 -10.21
N MET A 35 8.59 -6.65 -9.39
CA MET A 35 7.20 -6.88 -9.83
C MET A 35 6.66 -5.74 -10.69
N ALA A 36 7.14 -4.51 -10.50
CA ALA A 36 6.62 -3.33 -11.17
C ALA A 36 7.21 -3.04 -12.54
N ASN A 37 8.12 -3.89 -13.05
CA ASN A 37 8.73 -3.74 -14.39
C ASN A 37 9.22 -2.31 -14.71
N LYS A 38 9.92 -1.68 -13.76
CA LYS A 38 10.44 -0.30 -13.83
C LYS A 38 9.41 0.84 -13.76
N ASP A 39 8.13 0.55 -13.49
CA ASP A 39 7.15 1.57 -13.17
C ASP A 39 7.23 1.91 -11.67
N ASN A 40 7.71 3.11 -11.35
CA ASN A 40 7.88 3.55 -9.96
C ASN A 40 6.54 3.66 -9.21
N ALA A 41 5.46 4.08 -9.89
CA ALA A 41 4.15 4.19 -9.26
C ALA A 41 3.60 2.79 -8.93
N MET A 42 3.77 1.84 -9.84
CA MET A 42 3.40 0.45 -9.58
C MET A 42 4.27 -0.20 -8.50
N SER A 43 5.55 0.15 -8.42
CA SER A 43 6.42 -0.34 -7.35
C SER A 43 5.93 0.11 -5.98
N GLU A 44 5.49 1.36 -5.85
CA GLU A 44 4.95 1.87 -4.59
C GLU A 44 3.62 1.19 -4.23
N VAL A 45 2.72 1.04 -5.21
CA VAL A 45 1.45 0.31 -5.03
C VAL A 45 1.69 -1.11 -4.51
N VAL A 46 2.62 -1.85 -5.13
CA VAL A 46 2.95 -3.23 -4.72
C VAL A 46 3.56 -3.24 -3.33
N LEU A 47 4.45 -2.28 -3.01
CA LEU A 47 5.04 -2.18 -1.69
C LEU A 47 3.96 -1.96 -0.62
N ILE A 48 3.08 -0.97 -0.80
CA ILE A 48 1.99 -0.68 0.14
C ILE A 48 1.09 -1.92 0.31
N ALA A 49 0.75 -2.60 -0.78
CA ALA A 49 -0.08 -3.80 -0.76
C ALA A 49 0.56 -4.94 0.07
N ASN A 50 1.85 -5.20 -0.16
CA ASN A 50 2.62 -6.21 0.56
C ASN A 50 2.76 -5.91 2.06
N LEU A 51 2.90 -4.62 2.41
CA LEU A 51 2.99 -4.21 3.81
C LEU A 51 1.63 -4.26 4.52
N ALA A 52 0.55 -4.02 3.77
CA ALA A 52 -0.82 -4.05 4.27
C ALA A 52 -1.47 -5.45 4.21
N GLU A 53 -0.78 -6.43 3.64
CA GLU A 53 -1.27 -7.80 3.41
C GLU A 53 -2.59 -7.83 2.62
N VAL A 54 -2.67 -7.03 1.56
CA VAL A 54 -3.83 -6.95 0.66
C VAL A 54 -3.41 -7.12 -0.81
N PRO A 55 -4.35 -7.46 -1.72
CA PRO A 55 -4.06 -7.50 -3.15
C PRO A 55 -3.68 -6.11 -3.69
N ALA A 56 -2.76 -6.05 -4.66
CA ALA A 56 -2.32 -4.78 -5.26
C ALA A 56 -3.47 -4.02 -5.92
N GLU A 57 -4.46 -4.74 -6.46
CA GLU A 57 -5.68 -4.19 -7.06
C GLU A 57 -6.51 -3.39 -6.04
N ALA A 58 -6.48 -3.78 -4.76
CA ALA A 58 -7.17 -3.05 -3.70
C ALA A 58 -6.56 -1.66 -3.50
N ILE A 59 -5.24 -1.55 -3.61
CA ILE A 59 -4.51 -0.29 -3.53
C ILE A 59 -4.67 0.53 -4.81
N GLN A 60 -4.61 -0.09 -6.00
CA GLN A 60 -4.87 0.59 -7.27
C GLN A 60 -6.28 1.21 -7.34
N ALA A 61 -7.27 0.52 -6.77
CA ALA A 61 -8.65 1.00 -6.71
C ALA A 61 -8.90 2.05 -5.62
N ALA A 62 -7.92 2.30 -4.74
CA ALA A 62 -8.04 3.28 -3.67
C ALA A 62 -8.30 4.68 -4.23
N LYS A 63 -9.05 5.49 -3.49
CA LYS A 63 -9.22 6.90 -3.86
C LYS A 63 -7.95 7.65 -3.49
N MET A 64 -7.58 8.65 -4.28
CA MET A 64 -6.33 9.40 -4.08
C MET A 64 -6.15 9.94 -2.65
N ARG A 65 -7.22 10.36 -1.96
CA ARG A 65 -7.13 10.80 -0.56
C ARG A 65 -6.74 9.68 0.43
N ASP A 66 -7.19 8.45 0.17
CA ASP A 66 -6.81 7.28 0.96
C ASP A 66 -5.42 6.80 0.57
N TYR A 67 -5.09 6.86 -0.72
CA TYR A 67 -3.76 6.56 -1.23
C TYR A 67 -2.69 7.49 -0.64
N SER A 68 -2.92 8.81 -0.63
CA SER A 68 -1.97 9.76 -0.04
C SER A 68 -1.70 9.49 1.45
N ARG A 69 -2.71 9.06 2.22
CA ARG A 69 -2.51 8.65 3.62
C ARG A 69 -1.65 7.39 3.75
N LEU A 70 -1.77 6.46 2.80
CA LEU A 70 -0.93 5.27 2.76
C LEU A 70 0.50 5.61 2.33
N GLN A 71 0.69 6.58 1.42
CA GLN A 71 2.00 7.10 1.05
C GLN A 71 2.69 7.81 2.22
N GLU A 72 2.00 8.74 2.90
CA GLU A 72 2.52 9.41 4.11
C GLU A 72 2.92 8.39 5.19
N ALA A 73 2.13 7.32 5.32
CA ALA A 73 2.41 6.23 6.22
C ALA A 73 3.67 5.43 5.82
N LEU A 74 3.83 5.14 4.55
CA LEU A 74 5.01 4.47 4.00
C LEU A 74 6.27 5.33 4.17
N ASP A 75 6.19 6.62 3.86
CA ASP A 75 7.28 7.58 4.03
C ASP A 75 7.76 7.61 5.49
N PHE A 76 6.83 7.71 6.44
CA PHE A 76 7.15 7.66 7.87
C PHE A 76 7.85 6.35 8.28
N LEU A 77 7.46 5.22 7.69
CA LEU A 77 8.07 3.93 7.98
C LEU A 77 9.45 3.75 7.34
N ASN A 78 9.75 4.50 6.28
CA ASN A 78 11.06 4.45 5.60
C ASN A 78 12.11 5.36 6.25
N GLY A 79 11.72 6.33 7.09
CA GLY A 79 12.61 7.19 7.87
C GLY A 79 12.57 8.65 7.45
#